data_AF-A0A7W5LLH9-F1
#
_entry.id   AF-A0A7W5LLH9-F1
#
_cell.length_a   1.000
_cell.length_b   1.000
_cell.length_c   1.000
_cell.angle_alpha   90.00
_cell.angle_beta   90.00
_cell.angle_gamma   90.00
#
_symmetry.space_group_name_H-M   'P 1'
#
loop_
_entity.id
_entity.type
_entity.pdbx_description
1 polymer ?
#
loop_
_entity_poly.entity_id
_entity_poly.type
_entity_poly.pdbx_seq_one_letter_code
_entity_poly.pdbx_strand_id
1 'polypeptide(L)'
;MADINAALDKLMADAIFQAQGMVRLMTLSCPGGEHGLNPSGYEGFVNSSNEVGRILVDLRLQLARGEVSNAAPQIDAVENTLEQMIGMVHNGCSGGPSGRDPFHYGDVINIKQRVLGSLDAVKAILGA
;
A
#
# COMPACT_ATOMS: atom_id res chain seq x y z
N MET A 1 -5.84 28.16 -3.71
CA MET A 1 -6.23 27.22 -2.64
C MET A 1 -7.13 26.10 -3.15
N ALA A 2 -8.17 26.36 -3.97
CA ALA A 2 -9.00 25.30 -4.56
C ALA A 2 -8.20 24.26 -5.37
N ASP A 3 -7.22 24.71 -6.18
CA ASP A 3 -6.39 23.81 -7.00
C ASP A 3 -5.48 22.87 -6.18
N ILE A 4 -5.00 23.36 -5.02
CA ILE A 4 -4.16 22.57 -4.10
C ILE A 4 -4.99 21.46 -3.46
N ASN A 5 -6.20 21.78 -3.00
CA ASN A 5 -7.10 20.79 -2.41
C ASN A 5 -7.52 19.73 -3.43
N ALA A 6 -7.75 20.12 -4.69
CA ALA A 6 -8.05 19.17 -5.77
C ALA A 6 -6.85 18.25 -6.10
N ALA A 7 -5.63 18.79 -6.07
CA ALA A 7 -4.41 18.00 -6.27
C ALA A 7 -4.20 16.98 -5.13
N LEU A 8 -4.35 17.41 -3.87
CA LEU A 8 -4.27 16.53 -2.70
C LEU A 8 -5.33 15.43 -2.73
N ASP A 9 -6.58 15.79 -3.06
CA ASP A 9 -7.67 14.81 -3.17
C ASP A 9 -7.38 13.73 -4.22
N LYS A 10 -6.86 14.14 -5.38
CA LYS A 10 -6.46 13.22 -6.45
C LYS A 10 -5.32 12.30 -6.03
N LEU A 11 -4.25 12.84 -5.43
CA LEU A 11 -3.10 12.04 -4.97
C LEU A 11 -3.55 10.99 -3.93
N MET A 12 -4.40 11.40 -2.99
CA MET A 12 -4.94 10.50 -1.97
C MET A 12 -5.90 9.45 -2.55
N ALA A 13 -6.76 9.82 -3.49
CA ALA A 13 -7.66 8.88 -4.17
C ALA A 13 -6.86 7.81 -4.95
N ASP A 14 -5.83 8.23 -5.67
CA ASP A 14 -4.93 7.33 -6.40
C ASP A 14 -4.20 6.40 -5.42
N ALA A 15 -3.64 6.92 -4.33
CA ALA A 15 -2.96 6.12 -3.30
C ALA A 15 -3.87 5.04 -2.69
N ILE A 16 -5.13 5.39 -2.35
CA ILE A 16 -6.12 4.46 -1.81
C ILE A 16 -6.41 3.34 -2.82
N PHE A 17 -6.71 3.70 -4.07
CA PHE A 17 -7.04 2.73 -5.11
C PHE A 17 -5.89 1.75 -5.37
N GLN A 18 -4.66 2.26 -5.45
CA GLN A 18 -3.46 1.46 -5.65
C GLN A 18 -3.21 0.51 -4.47
N ALA A 19 -3.27 1.01 -3.23
CA ALA A 19 -3.06 0.18 -2.04
C ALA A 19 -4.08 -0.96 -1.92
N GLN A 20 -5.37 -0.70 -2.21
CA GLN A 20 -6.41 -1.72 -2.20
C GLN A 20 -6.22 -2.78 -3.29
N GLY A 21 -5.64 -2.39 -4.44
CA GLY A 21 -5.37 -3.30 -5.56
C GLY A 21 -4.30 -4.35 -5.26
N MET A 22 -3.43 -4.11 -4.26
CA MET A 22 -2.32 -5.01 -3.93
C MET A 22 -2.77 -6.41 -3.50
N VAL A 23 -3.86 -6.51 -2.73
CA VAL A 23 -4.36 -7.80 -2.22
C VAL A 23 -4.71 -8.74 -3.36
N ARG A 24 -5.39 -8.23 -4.39
CA ARG A 24 -5.82 -9.02 -5.55
C ARG A 24 -4.65 -9.65 -6.29
N LEU A 25 -3.51 -8.98 -6.32
CA LEU A 25 -2.30 -9.50 -6.97
C LEU A 25 -1.65 -10.65 -6.18
N MET A 26 -1.84 -10.66 -4.86
CA MET A 26 -1.26 -11.70 -3.99
C MET A 26 -2.19 -12.89 -3.77
N THR A 27 -3.48 -12.77 -4.09
CA THR A 27 -4.44 -13.88 -4.03
C THR A 27 -4.03 -14.99 -5.00
N LEU A 28 -3.81 -16.20 -4.49
CA LEU A 28 -3.50 -17.41 -5.25
C LEU A 28 -2.27 -17.27 -6.16
N SER A 29 -1.32 -16.45 -5.72
CA SER A 29 -0.15 -16.02 -6.50
C SER A 29 1.05 -16.97 -6.41
N CYS A 30 0.96 -18.04 -5.62
CA CYS A 30 1.94 -19.11 -5.56
C CYS A 30 1.56 -20.33 -6.42
N PRO A 31 2.54 -21.08 -6.95
CA PRO A 31 2.29 -22.37 -7.56
C PRO A 31 1.70 -23.37 -6.56
N GLY A 32 0.70 -24.17 -6.97
CA GLY A 32 0.13 -25.17 -6.04
C GLY A 32 -1.06 -26.02 -6.54
N GLY A 33 -1.33 -26.08 -7.85
CA GLY A 33 -2.42 -26.88 -8.43
C GLY A 33 -3.44 -26.02 -9.19
N GLU A 34 -4.62 -26.59 -9.47
CA GLU A 34 -5.67 -26.00 -10.34
C GLU A 34 -6.14 -24.60 -9.89
N HIS A 35 -5.93 -24.24 -8.62
CA HIS A 35 -6.34 -22.96 -8.05
C HIS A 35 -5.18 -22.12 -7.48
N GLY A 36 -3.91 -22.54 -7.61
CA GLY A 36 -2.79 -21.86 -6.96
C GLY A 36 -2.88 -21.87 -5.42
N LEU A 37 -1.94 -21.22 -4.75
CA LEU A 37 -1.92 -21.04 -3.30
C LEU A 37 -1.63 -19.60 -2.94
N ASN A 38 -2.11 -19.15 -1.78
CA ASN A 38 -1.67 -17.89 -1.20
C ASN A 38 -0.25 -18.02 -0.63
N PRO A 39 0.56 -16.95 -0.62
CA PRO A 39 1.83 -16.95 0.10
C PRO A 39 1.61 -17.09 1.61
N SER A 40 2.62 -17.60 2.33
CA SER A 40 2.55 -17.88 3.77
C SER A 40 2.19 -16.67 4.65
N GLY A 41 2.48 -15.44 4.21
CA GLY A 41 2.12 -14.20 4.90
C GLY A 41 0.87 -13.49 4.38
N TYR A 42 0.05 -14.13 3.54
CA TYR A 42 -1.08 -13.50 2.87
C TYR A 42 -2.12 -12.89 3.82
N GLU A 43 -2.45 -13.57 4.93
CA GLU A 43 -3.44 -13.04 5.88
C GLU A 43 -2.94 -11.75 6.56
N GLY A 44 -1.66 -11.73 6.97
CA GLY A 44 -1.01 -10.51 7.48
C GLY A 44 -1.01 -9.40 6.44
N PHE A 45 -0.71 -9.75 5.19
CA PHE A 45 -0.74 -8.82 4.07
C PHE A 45 -2.11 -8.17 3.87
N VAL A 46 -3.19 -8.96 3.92
CA VAL A 46 -4.58 -8.47 3.83
C VAL A 46 -4.90 -7.53 4.99
N ASN A 47 -4.55 -7.89 6.22
CA ASN A 47 -4.80 -7.07 7.41
C ASN A 47 -4.07 -5.73 7.32
N SER A 48 -2.79 -5.73 6.95
CA SER A 48 -2.00 -4.51 6.74
C SER A 48 -2.53 -3.68 5.57
N SER A 49 -3.00 -4.32 4.48
CA SER A 49 -3.63 -3.59 3.37
C SER A 49 -4.91 -2.87 3.80
N ASN A 50 -5.73 -3.50 4.65
CA ASN A 50 -6.93 -2.87 5.20
C ASN A 50 -6.58 -1.71 6.13
N GLU A 51 -5.54 -1.86 6.94
CA GLU A 51 -5.03 -0.79 7.81
C GLU A 51 -4.53 0.40 7.00
N VAL A 52 -3.69 0.18 5.98
CA VAL A 52 -3.24 1.23 5.04
C VAL A 52 -4.44 1.94 4.41
N GLY A 53 -5.41 1.18 3.90
CA GLY A 53 -6.62 1.74 3.32
C GLY A 53 -7.39 2.65 4.29
N ARG A 54 -7.52 2.23 5.55
CA ARG A 54 -8.16 3.04 6.60
C ARG A 54 -7.38 4.32 6.88
N ILE A 55 -6.06 4.24 7.09
CA ILE A 55 -5.24 5.42 7.38
C ILE A 55 -5.28 6.42 6.23
N LEU A 56 -5.21 5.96 4.98
CA LEU A 56 -5.29 6.83 3.81
C LEU A 56 -6.66 7.51 3.66
N VAL A 57 -7.76 6.80 3.93
CA VAL A 57 -9.11 7.39 3.95
C VAL A 57 -9.22 8.44 5.05
N ASP A 58 -8.76 8.14 6.26
CA ASP A 58 -8.78 9.06 7.39
C ASP A 58 -7.95 10.32 7.08
N LEU A 59 -6.74 10.16 6.53
CA LEU A 59 -5.88 11.26 6.11
C LEU A 59 -6.55 12.11 5.03
N ARG A 60 -7.16 11.50 4.01
CA ARG A 60 -7.88 12.24 2.95
C ARG A 60 -8.99 13.10 3.54
N LEU A 61 -9.76 12.58 4.50
CA LEU A 61 -10.83 13.32 5.17
C LEU A 61 -10.30 14.47 6.04
N GLN A 62 -9.19 14.27 6.75
CA GLN A 62 -8.52 15.31 7.54
C GLN A 62 -8.02 16.45 6.64
N LEU A 63 -7.35 16.11 5.54
CA LEU A 63 -6.90 17.09 4.54
C LEU A 63 -8.06 17.90 3.95
N ALA A 64 -9.20 17.26 3.65
CA ALA A 64 -10.40 17.95 3.16
C ALA A 64 -11.00 18.94 4.20
N ARG A 65 -10.75 18.71 5.50
CA ARG A 65 -11.15 19.60 6.60
C ARG A 65 -10.10 20.66 6.95
N GLY A 66 -8.91 20.60 6.32
CA GLY A 66 -7.77 21.46 6.64
C GLY A 66 -7.03 21.05 7.92
N GLU A 67 -7.26 19.85 8.43
CA GLU A 67 -6.59 19.30 9.63
C GLU A 67 -5.29 18.62 9.21
N VAL A 68 -4.16 19.35 9.26
CA VAL A 68 -2.87 18.85 8.75
C VAL A 68 -1.87 18.43 9.83
N SER A 69 -2.19 18.65 11.11
CA SER A 69 -1.26 18.44 12.24
C SER A 69 -0.78 16.99 12.39
N ASN A 70 -1.58 16.02 11.95
CA ASN A 70 -1.25 14.59 12.04
C ASN A 70 -0.92 13.96 10.68
N ALA A 71 -0.81 14.76 9.61
CA ALA A 71 -0.61 14.24 8.27
C ALA A 71 0.73 13.50 8.14
N ALA A 72 1.85 14.12 8.56
CA ALA A 72 3.16 13.49 8.41
C ALA A 72 3.31 12.16 9.19
N PRO A 73 2.94 12.07 10.49
CA PRO A 73 2.99 10.79 11.20
C PRO A 73 2.08 9.70 10.59
N GLN A 74 0.92 10.07 10.05
CA GLN A 74 0.03 9.11 9.37
C GLN A 74 0.64 8.62 8.06
N ILE A 75 1.29 9.51 7.31
CA ILE A 75 2.01 9.14 6.09
C ILE A 75 3.16 8.19 6.43
N ASP A 76 4.00 8.52 7.41
CA ASP A 76 5.10 7.65 7.85
C ASP A 76 4.59 6.27 8.31
N ALA A 77 3.43 6.22 8.97
CA ALA A 77 2.80 4.95 9.35
C ALA A 77 2.41 4.13 8.12
N VAL A 78 1.83 4.75 7.08
CA VAL A 78 1.50 4.07 5.82
C VAL A 78 2.76 3.55 5.13
N GLU A 79 3.80 4.37 5.02
CA GLU A 79 5.07 3.98 4.38
C GLU A 79 5.68 2.75 5.07
N ASN A 80 5.75 2.77 6.40
CA ASN A 80 6.25 1.65 7.19
C ASN A 80 5.41 0.38 7.01
N THR A 81 4.07 0.50 7.03
CA THR A 81 3.19 -0.66 6.84
C THR A 81 3.29 -1.22 5.42
N LEU A 82 3.46 -0.38 4.41
CA LEU A 82 3.71 -0.84 3.03
C LEU A 82 5.01 -1.64 2.91
N GLU A 83 6.08 -1.23 3.58
CA GLU A 83 7.33 -2.02 3.61
C GLU A 83 7.14 -3.37 4.29
N GLN A 84 6.41 -3.39 5.41
CA GLN A 84 6.07 -4.64 6.11
C GLN A 84 5.25 -5.58 5.23
N MET A 85 4.26 -5.06 4.50
CA MET A 85 3.46 -5.85 3.55
C MET A 85 4.34 -6.56 2.53
N ILE A 86 5.29 -5.84 1.90
CA ILE A 86 6.22 -6.45 0.95
C ILE A 86 7.05 -7.56 1.60
N GLY A 87 7.52 -7.34 2.83
CA GLY A 87 8.28 -8.35 3.58
C GLY A 87 7.49 -9.60 3.93
N MET A 88 6.18 -9.50 4.18
CA MET A 88 5.32 -10.64 4.56
C MET A 88 5.17 -11.67 3.42
N VAL A 89 5.16 -11.21 2.18
CA VAL A 89 4.91 -12.08 1.01
C VAL A 89 6.18 -12.38 0.21
N HIS A 90 7.27 -11.66 0.45
CA HIS A 90 8.57 -11.94 -0.14
C HIS A 90 8.99 -13.37 0.17
N ASN A 91 9.38 -14.14 -0.84
CA ASN A 91 9.73 -15.55 -0.72
C ASN A 91 8.64 -16.43 -0.06
N GLY A 92 7.39 -15.97 -0.06
CA GLY A 92 6.27 -16.61 0.64
C GLY A 92 5.75 -17.88 -0.04
N CYS A 93 6.24 -18.23 -1.24
CA CYS A 93 5.89 -19.45 -1.95
C CYS A 93 6.93 -20.56 -1.74
N SER A 94 6.50 -21.81 -1.81
CA SER A 94 7.40 -22.96 -1.78
C SER A 94 8.28 -23.02 -3.04
N GLY A 95 9.54 -23.47 -2.91
CA GLY A 95 10.40 -23.63 -4.08
C GLY A 95 11.93 -23.66 -3.89
N GLY A 96 12.42 -23.87 -2.67
CA GLY A 96 13.85 -23.99 -2.33
C GLY A 96 14.14 -23.58 -0.88
N PRO A 97 15.41 -23.61 -0.43
CA PRO A 97 15.81 -23.23 0.93
C PRO A 97 15.42 -21.80 1.33
N SER A 98 15.23 -20.92 0.34
CA SER A 98 14.87 -19.51 0.54
C SER A 98 13.47 -19.18 0.05
N GLY A 99 12.64 -20.15 -0.32
CA GLY A 99 11.33 -19.90 -0.93
C GLY A 99 11.42 -19.27 -2.32
N ARG A 100 10.28 -18.80 -2.84
CA ARG A 100 10.18 -18.04 -4.10
C ARG A 100 9.16 -16.93 -3.94
N ASP A 101 9.38 -15.84 -4.65
CA ASP A 101 8.39 -14.77 -4.72
C ASP A 101 7.11 -15.21 -5.45
N PRO A 102 5.95 -14.68 -5.04
CA PRO A 102 4.71 -14.85 -5.79
C PRO A 102 4.78 -14.21 -7.18
N PHE A 103 3.97 -14.71 -8.13
CA PHE A 103 4.04 -14.30 -9.54
C PHE A 103 3.96 -12.78 -9.76
N HIS A 104 3.14 -12.08 -8.97
CA HIS A 104 2.92 -10.64 -9.09
C HIS A 104 3.74 -9.82 -8.09
N TYR A 105 4.75 -10.38 -7.44
CA TYR A 105 5.52 -9.67 -6.42
C TYR A 105 6.15 -8.37 -6.94
N GLY A 106 6.69 -8.39 -8.16
CA GLY A 106 7.22 -7.19 -8.81
C GLY A 106 6.15 -6.12 -9.07
N ASP A 107 4.92 -6.52 -9.41
CA ASP A 107 3.80 -5.59 -9.58
C ASP A 107 3.43 -4.92 -8.25
N VAL A 108 3.40 -5.68 -7.15
CA VAL A 108 3.14 -5.13 -5.82
C VAL A 108 4.23 -4.14 -5.39
N ILE A 109 5.50 -4.42 -5.67
CA ILE A 109 6.60 -3.46 -5.45
C ILE A 109 6.36 -2.17 -6.24
N ASN A 110 5.98 -2.27 -7.53
CA ASN A 110 5.71 -1.10 -8.36
C ASN A 110 4.55 -0.27 -7.82
N ILE A 111 3.48 -0.91 -7.35
CA ILE A 111 2.34 -0.24 -6.72
C ILE A 111 2.79 0.44 -5.42
N LYS A 112 3.61 -0.21 -4.58
CA LYS A 112 4.19 0.41 -3.38
C LYS A 112 4.89 1.70 -3.75
N GLN A 113 5.81 1.66 -4.72
CA GLN A 113 6.57 2.85 -5.13
C GLN A 113 5.67 3.99 -5.64
N ARG A 114 4.57 3.67 -6.33
CA ARG A 114 3.59 4.68 -6.75
C ARG A 114 2.86 5.31 -5.56
N VAL A 115 2.45 4.50 -4.58
CA VAL A 115 1.80 5.00 -3.37
C VAL A 115 2.76 5.91 -2.60
N LEU A 116 4.01 5.47 -2.40
CA LEU A 116 5.06 6.29 -1.77
C LEU A 116 5.25 7.63 -2.50
N GLY A 117 5.36 7.61 -3.83
CA GLY A 117 5.49 8.85 -4.61
C GLY A 117 4.29 9.80 -4.47
N SER A 118 3.07 9.28 -4.38
CA SER A 118 1.88 10.12 -4.09
C SER A 118 1.95 10.73 -2.69
N LEU A 119 2.41 9.97 -1.70
CA LEU A 119 2.53 10.42 -0.31
C LEU A 119 3.66 11.45 -0.13
N ASP A 120 4.80 11.28 -0.78
CA ASP A 120 5.88 12.26 -0.84
C ASP A 120 5.40 13.58 -1.43
N ALA A 121 4.59 13.52 -2.50
CA ALA A 121 4.00 14.72 -3.10
C ALA A 121 3.03 15.41 -2.13
N VAL A 122 2.24 14.64 -1.36
CA VAL A 122 1.38 15.20 -0.30
C VAL A 122 2.21 15.89 0.78
N LYS A 123 3.26 15.24 1.32
CA LYS A 123 4.19 15.84 2.30
C LYS A 123 4.77 17.16 1.80
N ALA A 124 5.28 17.16 0.56
CA ALA A 124 5.86 18.35 -0.07
C ALA A 124 4.84 19.51 -0.21
N ILE A 125 3.59 19.22 -0.59
CA ILE A 125 2.52 20.24 -0.68
C ILE A 125 2.17 20.81 0.69
N LEU A 126 2.21 19.97 1.74
CA LEU A 126 1.92 20.38 3.12
C LEU A 126 3.09 21.13 3.79
N GLY A 127 4.29 21.10 3.19
CA GLY A 127 5.50 21.64 3.79
C GLY A 127 5.97 20.82 4.99
N ALA A 128 5.69 19.51 4.98
CA ALA A 128 5.99 18.56 6.04
C ALA A 128 7.11 17.59 5.65
#